data_AF-A0A8H7J7P9-F1
#
_entry.id   AF-A0A8H7J7P9-F1
#
_cell.length_a   1.000
_cell.length_b   1.000
_cell.length_c   1.000
_cell.angle_alpha   90.00
_cell.angle_beta   90.00
_cell.angle_gamma   90.00
#
_symmetry.space_group_name_H-M   'P 1'
#
loop_
_entity.id
_entity.type
_entity.pdbx_description
1 polymer ?
#
loop_
_entity_poly.entity_id
_entity_poly.type
_entity_poly.pdbx_seq_one_letter_code
_entity_poly.pdbx_strand_id
1 'polypeptide(L)'
;MGLLGGSESVVDPAARDKYLLQVTAGPSYDAGTHSQVSVNSAEVHRVDNNLATTYLRVRIKDYHGLPRDAPKNCSYFTHPLHTSDRYSVAWSFVPKQDISGADLIMGFDFSHPVRDRLPPGTKTAVKIATNVLDPGLYADPYSDEPYLYGPALSSVFTFRVGGMEEEESVEEQLKRLDSENDGVVEEGGSLSGESVRQGQSIPGSWKARRKFFLDQSQLEDFTFERGRLYHADFFNPHLDFSNFSLRLPGFSISVAKYVDEKTHHLRFVLKSRGSGEVVFVVFFNLLFGKQLDETLAYGEKSRAETVGFEKPVKSGETVKSGETVKSGETVKSGETVKTTTRRQSTQREILGGTHAPSFQEPQGFAAPKSFTRADESDYTLNSAANSLAQSISAAFGAMGFGNSSDTSPPSRSHAAPLDSRDDRAGSI
;
A
#
# COMPACT_ATOMS: atom_id res chain seq x y z
N MET A 1 -8.60 -43.17 28.10
CA MET A 1 -7.74 -42.25 27.33
C MET A 1 -8.13 -42.36 25.87
N GLY A 2 -8.17 -41.24 25.15
CA GLY A 2 -8.64 -41.20 23.76
C GLY A 2 -9.03 -39.79 23.31
N LEU A 3 -8.27 -38.78 23.71
CA LEU A 3 -8.40 -37.43 23.17
C LEU A 3 -7.81 -37.44 21.76
N LEU A 4 -8.67 -37.61 20.75
CA LEU A 4 -8.31 -37.35 19.37
C LEU A 4 -8.09 -35.85 19.23
N GLY A 5 -6.84 -35.45 18.99
CA GLY A 5 -6.52 -34.07 18.69
C GLY A 5 -7.23 -33.64 17.40
N GLY A 6 -7.93 -32.52 17.43
CA GLY A 6 -8.48 -31.91 16.22
C GLY A 6 -7.34 -31.57 15.27
N SER A 7 -7.44 -32.03 14.03
CA SER A 7 -6.57 -31.54 12.96
C SER A 7 -6.95 -30.07 12.69
N GLU A 8 -6.05 -29.14 13.01
CA GLU A 8 -6.18 -27.73 12.65
C GLU A 8 -6.46 -27.62 11.15
N SER A 9 -7.54 -26.93 10.78
CA SER A 9 -7.99 -26.89 9.38
C SER A 9 -7.16 -25.92 8.56
N VAL A 10 -6.16 -26.45 7.87
CA VAL A 10 -5.37 -25.74 6.85
C VAL A 10 -6.28 -25.28 5.69
N VAL A 11 -6.05 -24.08 5.15
CA VAL A 11 -6.81 -23.56 4.00
C VAL A 11 -6.57 -24.41 2.75
N ASP A 12 -7.66 -24.78 2.06
CA ASP A 12 -7.63 -25.45 0.75
C ASP A 12 -7.94 -24.46 -0.39
N PRO A 13 -6.96 -24.10 -1.25
CA PRO A 13 -7.17 -23.22 -2.40
C PRO A 13 -8.23 -23.73 -3.38
N ALA A 14 -8.43 -25.04 -3.50
CA ALA A 14 -9.43 -25.61 -4.40
C ALA A 14 -10.87 -25.44 -3.87
N ALA A 15 -11.02 -25.16 -2.57
CA ALA A 15 -12.31 -24.97 -1.91
C ALA A 15 -12.61 -23.49 -1.61
N ARG A 16 -12.19 -22.57 -2.49
CA ARG A 16 -12.32 -21.10 -2.33
C ARG A 16 -13.67 -20.64 -1.77
N ASP A 17 -14.78 -21.21 -2.24
CA ASP A 17 -16.15 -20.83 -1.83
C ASP A 17 -16.46 -21.08 -0.33
N LYS A 18 -15.57 -21.79 0.40
CA LYS A 18 -15.66 -21.98 1.86
C LYS A 18 -15.00 -20.85 2.67
N TYR A 19 -14.37 -19.88 2.01
CA TYR A 19 -13.57 -18.83 2.63
C TYR A 19 -14.03 -17.45 2.16
N LEU A 20 -14.36 -16.55 3.09
CA LEU A 20 -14.64 -15.14 2.77
C LEU A 20 -13.65 -14.21 3.46
N LEU A 21 -13.03 -13.30 2.70
CA LEU A 21 -12.20 -12.25 3.26
C LEU A 21 -13.05 -11.13 3.84
N GLN A 22 -13.10 -11.01 5.16
CA GLN A 22 -13.65 -9.83 5.83
C GLN A 22 -12.55 -8.79 5.99
N VAL A 23 -12.88 -7.53 5.70
CA VAL A 23 -11.98 -6.39 5.92
C VAL A 23 -12.65 -5.42 6.89
N THR A 24 -12.04 -5.18 8.04
CA THR A 24 -12.54 -4.20 9.02
C THR A 24 -11.45 -3.18 9.33
N ALA A 25 -11.83 -1.97 9.72
CA ALA A 25 -10.86 -0.96 10.12
C ALA A 25 -11.38 -0.09 11.26
N GLY A 26 -10.47 0.40 12.09
CA GLY A 26 -10.79 1.19 13.27
C GLY A 26 -9.60 1.93 13.87
N PRO A 27 -9.85 2.67 14.98
CA PRO A 27 -8.88 3.58 15.59
C PRO A 27 -7.90 2.91 16.56
N SER A 28 -8.03 1.61 16.84
CA SER A 28 -7.24 0.88 17.83
C SER A 28 -7.10 -0.60 17.45
N TYR A 29 -6.28 -1.37 18.16
CA TYR A 29 -6.20 -2.83 17.95
C TYR A 29 -7.43 -3.62 18.46
N ASP A 30 -8.36 -2.99 19.17
CA ASP A 30 -9.60 -3.65 19.58
C ASP A 30 -10.57 -3.75 18.39
N ALA A 31 -10.76 -4.97 17.90
CA ALA A 31 -11.69 -5.28 16.82
C ALA A 31 -13.15 -4.89 17.15
N GLY A 32 -13.52 -4.77 18.43
CA GLY A 32 -14.83 -4.23 18.84
C GLY A 32 -15.02 -2.74 18.51
N THR A 33 -13.93 -2.00 18.25
CA THR A 33 -13.97 -0.60 17.79
C THR A 33 -13.99 -0.45 16.27
N HIS A 34 -13.99 -1.56 15.53
CA HIS A 34 -13.92 -1.54 14.06
C HIS A 34 -15.31 -1.56 13.42
N SER A 35 -15.36 -1.04 12.19
CA SER A 35 -16.47 -1.24 11.27
C SER A 35 -16.00 -1.94 9.99
N GLN A 36 -16.95 -2.57 9.29
CA GLN A 36 -16.74 -3.24 8.01
C GLN A 36 -16.34 -2.21 6.93
N VAL A 37 -15.27 -2.50 6.18
CA VAL A 37 -14.81 -1.65 5.08
C VAL A 37 -15.56 -2.00 3.79
N SER A 38 -16.02 -1.00 3.06
CA SER A 38 -16.61 -1.11 1.72
C SER A 38 -15.54 -1.36 0.65
N VAL A 39 -14.97 -2.58 0.60
CA VAL A 39 -13.89 -2.94 -0.34
C VAL A 39 -14.29 -2.70 -1.79
N ASN A 40 -13.38 -2.14 -2.59
CA ASN A 40 -13.59 -1.74 -3.99
C ASN A 40 -14.72 -0.70 -4.23
N SER A 41 -15.25 -0.07 -3.17
CA SER A 41 -16.24 1.00 -3.29
C SER A 41 -15.62 2.37 -3.58
N ALA A 42 -16.44 3.27 -4.13
CA ALA A 42 -16.14 4.71 -4.18
C ALA A 42 -16.32 5.40 -2.81
N GLU A 43 -16.94 4.73 -1.84
CA GLU A 43 -17.05 5.19 -0.45
C GLU A 43 -15.68 5.18 0.28
N VAL A 44 -15.43 6.17 1.13
CA VAL A 44 -14.25 6.23 2.03
C VAL A 44 -14.62 5.77 3.43
N HIS A 45 -13.78 4.93 4.03
CA HIS A 45 -13.96 4.44 5.39
C HIS A 45 -13.28 5.39 6.39
N ARG A 46 -14.08 6.17 7.14
CA ARG A 46 -13.56 7.18 8.07
C ARG A 46 -13.17 6.57 9.41
N VAL A 47 -11.93 6.81 9.84
CA VAL A 47 -11.40 6.50 11.19
C VAL A 47 -11.02 7.81 11.87
N ASP A 48 -11.34 7.95 13.15
CA ASP A 48 -11.09 9.17 13.93
C ASP A 48 -10.62 8.80 15.35
N ASN A 49 -9.53 9.43 15.79
CA ASN A 49 -9.00 9.32 17.14
C ASN A 49 -8.23 10.60 17.52
N ASN A 50 -7.45 10.56 18.60
CA ASN A 50 -6.70 11.71 19.09
C ASN A 50 -5.53 12.13 18.17
N LEU A 51 -4.96 11.20 17.39
CA LEU A 51 -3.82 11.50 16.52
C LEU A 51 -4.25 12.13 15.19
N ALA A 52 -5.30 11.60 14.56
CA ALA A 52 -5.72 12.06 13.23
C ALA A 52 -7.20 11.79 12.94
N THR A 53 -7.67 12.46 11.87
CA THR A 53 -8.83 12.00 11.08
C THR A 53 -8.29 11.30 9.83
N THR A 54 -8.71 10.07 9.55
CA THR A 54 -8.26 9.28 8.40
C THR A 54 -9.43 8.83 7.53
N TYR A 55 -9.23 8.79 6.22
CA TYR A 55 -10.17 8.35 5.19
C TYR A 55 -9.53 7.23 4.38
N LEU A 56 -9.91 5.99 4.65
CA LEU A 56 -9.33 4.77 4.06
C LEU A 56 -10.08 4.34 2.79
N ARG A 57 -9.35 3.82 1.82
CA ARG A 57 -9.88 3.04 0.69
C ARG A 57 -9.11 1.73 0.61
N VAL A 58 -9.80 0.59 0.73
CA VAL A 58 -9.22 -0.74 0.52
C VAL A 58 -9.72 -1.31 -0.79
N ARG A 59 -8.78 -1.71 -1.65
CA ARG A 59 -9.06 -2.24 -2.99
C ARG A 59 -8.38 -3.58 -3.15
N ILE A 60 -9.10 -4.60 -3.64
CA ILE A 60 -8.59 -5.97 -3.77
C ILE A 60 -9.04 -6.54 -5.12
N LYS A 61 -8.10 -7.06 -5.90
CA LYS A 61 -8.37 -7.60 -7.24
C LYS A 61 -8.98 -9.00 -7.15
N ASP A 62 -10.03 -9.21 -7.92
CA ASP A 62 -10.85 -10.43 -7.94
C ASP A 62 -11.51 -10.77 -6.59
N TYR A 63 -11.82 -9.74 -5.79
CA TYR A 63 -12.29 -9.81 -4.40
C TYR A 63 -13.41 -10.83 -4.17
N HIS A 64 -13.32 -11.55 -3.05
CA HIS A 64 -14.28 -12.55 -2.59
C HIS A 64 -14.33 -12.51 -1.07
N GLY A 65 -15.38 -11.90 -0.53
CA GLY A 65 -15.40 -11.51 0.87
C GLY A 65 -16.73 -10.93 1.33
N LEU A 66 -16.66 -10.13 2.39
CA LEU A 66 -17.80 -9.43 2.98
C LEU A 66 -17.63 -7.90 2.86
N PRO A 67 -18.69 -7.15 2.51
CA PRO A 67 -20.04 -7.63 2.21
C PRO A 67 -20.10 -8.35 0.85
N ARG A 68 -21.03 -9.30 0.68
CA ARG A 68 -21.04 -10.24 -0.47
C ARG A 68 -21.34 -9.59 -1.82
N ASP A 69 -21.96 -8.41 -1.78
CA ASP A 69 -22.29 -7.55 -2.91
C ASP A 69 -21.20 -6.52 -3.25
N ALA A 70 -20.09 -6.50 -2.49
CA ALA A 70 -18.92 -5.68 -2.83
C ALA A 70 -18.38 -6.04 -4.24
N PRO A 71 -17.97 -5.05 -5.05
CA PRO A 71 -17.43 -5.31 -6.38
C PRO A 71 -16.20 -6.23 -6.33
N LYS A 72 -16.10 -7.20 -7.25
CA LYS A 72 -14.90 -8.05 -7.38
C LYS A 72 -13.66 -7.26 -7.80
N ASN A 73 -13.85 -6.15 -8.52
CA ASN A 73 -12.80 -5.28 -9.04
C ASN A 73 -13.33 -3.84 -9.08
N CYS A 74 -12.43 -2.87 -9.07
CA CYS A 74 -12.70 -1.45 -9.30
C CYS A 74 -11.78 -0.88 -10.39
N SER A 75 -12.10 0.31 -10.87
CA SER A 75 -11.40 1.09 -11.90
C SER A 75 -9.92 1.34 -11.59
N TYR A 76 -9.54 1.40 -10.31
CA TYR A 76 -8.13 1.46 -9.87
C TYR A 76 -7.25 0.42 -10.59
N PHE A 77 -7.68 -0.84 -10.70
CA PHE A 77 -6.89 -1.89 -11.35
C PHE A 77 -6.82 -1.78 -12.89
N THR A 78 -7.51 -0.80 -13.47
CA THR A 78 -7.39 -0.39 -14.88
C THR A 78 -6.66 0.93 -15.07
N HIS A 79 -6.34 1.65 -13.98
CA HIS A 79 -5.55 2.87 -14.05
C HIS A 79 -4.12 2.58 -14.55
N PRO A 80 -3.52 3.40 -15.43
CA PRO A 80 -2.20 3.12 -16.00
C PRO A 80 -1.09 2.86 -14.97
N LEU A 81 -1.16 3.49 -13.79
CA LEU A 81 -0.18 3.31 -12.70
C LEU A 81 -0.33 1.98 -11.93
N HIS A 82 -1.47 1.29 -12.07
CA HIS A 82 -1.88 0.20 -11.16
C HIS A 82 -2.34 -1.08 -11.88
N THR A 83 -2.09 -1.18 -13.18
CA THR A 83 -2.50 -2.35 -14.00
C THR A 83 -1.94 -3.68 -13.48
N SER A 84 -0.74 -3.67 -12.89
CA SER A 84 -0.07 -4.82 -12.27
C SER A 84 -0.63 -5.22 -10.90
N ASP A 85 -1.28 -4.30 -10.20
CA ASP A 85 -1.52 -4.44 -8.76
C ASP A 85 -2.59 -5.48 -8.44
N ARG A 86 -2.48 -6.09 -7.25
CA ARG A 86 -3.45 -7.05 -6.72
C ARG A 86 -4.24 -6.49 -5.53
N TYR A 87 -3.69 -5.50 -4.83
CA TYR A 87 -4.41 -4.75 -3.81
C TYR A 87 -3.83 -3.35 -3.62
N SER A 88 -4.59 -2.50 -2.93
CA SER A 88 -4.20 -1.17 -2.44
C SER A 88 -4.84 -0.95 -1.06
N VAL A 89 -4.05 -0.41 -0.14
CA VAL A 89 -4.55 0.29 1.05
C VAL A 89 -4.15 1.74 0.87
N ALA A 90 -5.10 2.55 0.41
CA ALA A 90 -4.92 3.99 0.29
C ALA A 90 -5.54 4.71 1.48
N TRP A 91 -4.93 5.82 1.89
CA TRP A 91 -5.51 6.68 2.90
C TRP A 91 -5.21 8.14 2.63
N SER A 92 -6.16 8.99 3.05
CA SER A 92 -5.90 10.40 3.29
C SER A 92 -6.01 10.65 4.79
N PHE A 93 -5.13 11.42 5.41
CA PHE A 93 -5.22 11.74 6.83
C PHE A 93 -4.85 13.19 7.16
N VAL A 94 -5.46 13.70 8.22
CA VAL A 94 -5.23 15.04 8.78
C VAL A 94 -4.75 14.87 10.22
N PRO A 95 -3.47 15.17 10.53
CA PRO A 95 -2.96 15.14 11.89
C PRO A 95 -3.68 16.17 12.78
N LYS A 96 -4.05 15.78 14.00
CA LYS A 96 -4.64 16.68 15.02
C LYS A 96 -3.58 17.37 15.89
N GLN A 97 -2.34 16.94 15.77
CA GLN A 97 -1.11 17.49 16.34
C GLN A 97 0.03 17.31 15.33
N ASP A 98 1.11 18.08 15.46
CA ASP A 98 2.30 17.86 14.62
C ASP A 98 2.95 16.51 14.96
N ILE A 99 3.40 15.77 13.94
CA ILE A 99 4.06 14.46 14.11
C ILE A 99 5.36 14.45 13.30
N SER A 100 6.49 14.09 13.92
CA SER A 100 7.76 13.96 13.18
C SER A 100 7.66 12.86 12.11
N GLY A 101 8.31 13.09 10.96
CA GLY A 101 8.45 12.11 9.88
C GLY A 101 9.15 10.83 10.33
N ALA A 102 10.00 10.92 11.36
CA ALA A 102 10.66 9.77 11.98
C ALA A 102 9.73 8.92 12.87
N ASP A 103 8.59 9.47 13.34
CA ASP A 103 7.72 8.82 14.32
C ASP A 103 6.51 8.11 13.74
N LEU A 104 6.04 8.45 12.54
CA LEU A 104 5.04 7.62 11.86
C LEU A 104 5.69 6.39 11.22
N ILE A 105 5.33 5.21 11.72
CA ILE A 105 5.70 3.92 11.14
C ILE A 105 4.46 3.21 10.60
N MET A 106 4.64 2.45 9.53
CA MET A 106 3.59 1.59 8.98
C MET A 106 4.11 0.18 8.69
N GLY A 107 3.19 -0.78 8.62
CA GLY A 107 3.50 -2.14 8.19
C GLY A 107 2.49 -3.14 8.69
N PHE A 108 2.96 -4.36 8.95
CA PHE A 108 2.14 -5.50 9.32
C PHE A 108 2.56 -6.09 10.66
N ASP A 109 1.60 -6.53 11.45
CA ASP A 109 1.87 -7.18 12.74
C ASP A 109 0.79 -8.19 13.17
N PHE A 110 1.16 -9.01 14.15
CA PHE A 110 0.31 -10.04 14.77
C PHE A 110 0.27 -9.83 16.29
N SER A 111 -0.88 -10.12 16.90
CA SER A 111 -1.09 -10.05 18.37
C SER A 111 -0.55 -11.25 19.14
N HIS A 112 0.07 -12.21 18.45
CA HIS A 112 0.40 -13.51 19.00
C HIS A 112 1.49 -14.20 18.18
N PRO A 113 2.20 -15.20 18.74
CA PRO A 113 3.32 -15.83 18.05
C PRO A 113 2.89 -16.62 16.83
N VAL A 114 3.58 -16.44 15.70
CA VAL A 114 3.40 -17.23 14.46
C VAL A 114 4.62 -18.10 14.12
N ARG A 115 5.62 -18.15 15.02
CA ARG A 115 6.93 -18.79 14.80
C ARG A 115 6.86 -20.27 14.41
N ASP A 116 5.80 -20.98 14.78
CA ASP A 116 5.54 -22.39 14.43
C ASP A 116 4.95 -22.58 13.02
N ARG A 117 4.52 -21.49 12.36
CA ARG A 117 3.91 -21.48 11.01
C ARG A 117 4.77 -20.81 9.95
N LEU A 118 5.93 -20.28 10.32
CA LEU A 118 6.83 -19.61 9.38
C LEU A 118 7.40 -20.58 8.32
N PRO A 119 7.42 -20.19 7.04
CA PRO A 119 8.09 -20.97 6.00
C PRO A 119 9.59 -21.18 6.30
N PRO A 120 10.16 -22.37 6.00
CA PRO A 120 11.59 -22.58 6.07
C PRO A 120 12.35 -21.54 5.23
N GLY A 121 13.35 -20.88 5.84
CA GLY A 121 14.13 -19.81 5.19
C GLY A 121 13.69 -18.38 5.51
N THR A 122 12.63 -18.18 6.30
CA THR A 122 12.12 -16.85 6.71
C THR A 122 13.20 -15.91 7.27
N LYS A 123 14.19 -16.42 8.03
CA LYS A 123 15.29 -15.59 8.57
C LYS A 123 16.15 -14.95 7.46
N THR A 124 16.41 -15.68 6.38
CA THR A 124 17.19 -15.17 5.23
C THR A 124 16.36 -14.18 4.41
N ALA A 125 15.04 -14.42 4.33
CA ALA A 125 14.10 -13.57 3.63
C ALA A 125 14.00 -12.17 4.24
N VAL A 126 13.84 -12.10 5.57
CA VAL A 126 13.89 -10.84 6.33
C VAL A 126 15.18 -10.10 6.00
N LYS A 127 16.34 -10.76 6.15
CA LYS A 127 17.65 -10.13 5.88
C LYS A 127 17.76 -9.51 4.48
N ILE A 128 17.21 -10.14 3.44
CA ILE A 128 17.27 -9.57 2.08
C ILE A 128 16.24 -8.46 1.89
N ALA A 129 15.04 -8.60 2.46
CA ALA A 129 14.05 -7.53 2.46
C ALA A 129 14.62 -6.26 3.12
N THR A 130 15.16 -6.38 4.34
CA THR A 130 15.70 -5.28 5.16
C THR A 130 17.09 -4.78 4.75
N ASN A 131 17.82 -5.47 3.86
CA ASN A 131 19.19 -5.06 3.50
C ASN A 131 19.39 -4.84 1.99
N VAL A 132 18.48 -5.31 1.13
CA VAL A 132 18.65 -5.29 -0.33
C VAL A 132 17.44 -4.67 -1.04
N LEU A 133 16.22 -4.97 -0.61
CA LEU A 133 15.00 -4.48 -1.26
C LEU A 133 14.58 -3.10 -0.73
N ASP A 134 14.53 -2.95 0.60
CA ASP A 134 14.22 -1.70 1.29
C ASP A 134 14.94 -1.67 2.66
N PRO A 135 16.02 -0.87 2.80
CA PRO A 135 16.77 -0.77 4.05
C PRO A 135 16.10 0.09 5.12
N GLY A 136 14.92 0.66 4.86
CA GLY A 136 14.08 1.29 5.88
C GLY A 136 13.27 0.30 6.70
N LEU A 137 13.23 -0.98 6.30
CA LEU A 137 12.46 -2.01 6.99
C LEU A 137 13.20 -2.60 8.20
N TYR A 138 12.41 -2.98 9.19
CA TYR A 138 12.83 -3.83 10.30
C TYR A 138 11.70 -4.78 10.68
N ALA A 139 12.06 -6.02 11.03
CA ALA A 139 11.11 -7.08 11.30
C ALA A 139 11.65 -8.08 12.32
N ASP A 140 10.77 -8.59 13.17
CA ASP A 140 11.01 -9.81 13.94
C ASP A 140 9.80 -10.73 13.79
N PRO A 141 9.84 -11.73 12.90
CA PRO A 141 8.75 -12.70 12.76
C PRO A 141 8.78 -13.79 13.83
N TYR A 142 9.82 -13.88 14.67
CA TYR A 142 9.99 -14.94 15.68
C TYR A 142 9.59 -14.50 17.10
N SER A 143 9.38 -13.19 17.33
CA SER A 143 8.88 -12.60 18.59
C SER A 143 7.50 -13.14 19.00
N ASP A 144 7.04 -12.79 20.21
CA ASP A 144 5.67 -13.12 20.66
C ASP A 144 4.59 -12.23 20.03
N GLU A 145 4.98 -11.05 19.54
CA GLU A 145 4.15 -10.17 18.71
C GLU A 145 4.90 -9.88 17.40
N PRO A 146 4.82 -10.80 16.41
CA PRO A 146 5.51 -10.70 15.14
C PRO A 146 5.21 -9.41 14.39
N TYR A 147 6.23 -8.76 13.82
CA TYR A 147 6.06 -7.53 13.07
C TYR A 147 7.00 -7.39 11.86
N LEU A 148 6.60 -6.53 10.94
CA LEU A 148 7.34 -6.00 9.80
C LEU A 148 6.92 -4.54 9.59
N TYR A 149 7.80 -3.60 9.91
CA TYR A 149 7.52 -2.15 9.82
C TYR A 149 8.61 -1.41 9.04
N GLY A 150 8.29 -0.19 8.63
CA GLY A 150 9.26 0.84 8.23
C GLY A 150 8.72 2.25 8.50
N PRO A 151 9.55 3.30 8.43
CA PRO A 151 9.09 4.69 8.46
C PRO A 151 8.10 4.95 7.32
N ALA A 152 7.02 5.68 7.58
CA ALA A 152 5.92 5.83 6.63
C ALA A 152 6.37 6.46 5.31
N LEU A 153 7.19 7.51 5.37
CA LEU A 153 7.66 8.27 4.21
C LEU A 153 8.52 7.45 3.23
N SER A 154 9.25 6.45 3.72
CA SER A 154 10.02 5.49 2.91
C SER A 154 9.27 4.21 2.57
N SER A 155 8.24 3.85 3.33
CA SER A 155 7.47 2.59 3.13
C SER A 155 6.31 2.71 2.15
N VAL A 156 5.59 3.85 2.11
CA VAL A 156 4.45 4.01 1.18
C VAL A 156 4.90 4.05 -0.27
N PHE A 157 4.07 3.59 -1.21
CA PHE A 157 4.44 3.63 -2.62
C PHE A 157 4.27 5.04 -3.17
N THR A 158 3.07 5.61 -3.17
CA THR A 158 2.86 7.03 -3.54
C THR A 158 2.58 7.89 -2.30
N PHE A 159 3.00 9.16 -2.36
CA PHE A 159 2.77 10.13 -1.30
C PHE A 159 2.45 11.52 -1.89
N ARG A 160 1.37 12.13 -1.41
CA ARG A 160 0.94 13.47 -1.80
C ARG A 160 0.76 14.37 -0.57
N VAL A 161 1.35 15.56 -0.63
CA VAL A 161 1.17 16.60 0.39
C VAL A 161 0.07 17.56 -0.09
N GLY A 162 -1.04 17.65 0.64
CA GLY A 162 -2.15 18.54 0.35
C GLY A 162 -2.05 19.92 1.02
N GLY A 163 -3.15 20.67 0.95
CA GLY A 163 -3.29 21.95 1.63
C GLY A 163 -3.66 21.81 3.10
N MET A 164 -3.66 22.94 3.81
CA MET A 164 -4.25 23.01 5.15
C MET A 164 -5.77 22.93 5.06
N GLU A 165 -6.45 22.38 6.08
CA GLU A 165 -7.92 22.38 6.16
C GLU A 165 -8.51 23.81 6.23
N GLU A 166 -7.72 24.79 6.66
CA GLU A 166 -8.02 26.23 6.63
C GLU A 166 -7.86 26.86 5.23
N GLU A 167 -7.03 26.27 4.36
CA GLU A 167 -6.81 26.71 2.98
C GLU A 167 -7.92 26.17 2.06
N GLU A 168 -8.27 24.89 2.22
CA GLU A 168 -9.41 24.26 1.58
C GLU A 168 -9.92 23.09 2.43
N SER A 169 -11.24 23.00 2.63
CA SER A 169 -11.88 21.93 3.39
C SER A 169 -11.45 20.53 2.92
N VAL A 170 -11.27 19.62 3.88
CA VAL A 170 -10.87 18.23 3.63
C VAL A 170 -11.79 17.54 2.63
N GLU A 171 -13.09 17.81 2.68
CA GLU A 171 -14.10 17.26 1.79
C GLU A 171 -13.88 17.65 0.32
N GLU A 172 -13.54 18.92 0.04
CA GLU A 172 -13.24 19.37 -1.33
C GLU A 172 -11.87 18.87 -1.81
N GLN A 173 -10.86 18.78 -0.93
CA GLN A 173 -9.57 18.15 -1.27
C GLN A 173 -9.72 16.65 -1.60
N LEU A 174 -10.56 15.92 -0.86
CA LEU A 174 -10.90 14.51 -1.17
C LEU A 174 -11.69 14.39 -2.48
N LYS A 175 -12.68 15.26 -2.68
CA LYS A 175 -13.48 15.32 -3.91
C LYS A 175 -12.63 15.69 -5.14
N ARG A 176 -11.57 16.48 -4.98
CA ARG A 176 -10.55 16.69 -6.01
C ARG A 176 -9.86 15.38 -6.38
N LEU A 177 -9.32 14.64 -5.39
CA LEU A 177 -8.67 13.35 -5.61
C LEU A 177 -9.60 12.35 -6.35
N ASP A 178 -10.88 12.32 -5.97
CA ASP A 178 -11.88 11.44 -6.59
C ASP A 178 -12.26 11.88 -8.01
N SER A 179 -12.39 13.18 -8.29
CA SER A 179 -12.83 13.70 -9.59
C SER A 179 -11.70 13.86 -10.63
N GLU A 180 -10.48 14.18 -10.19
CA GLU A 180 -9.32 14.31 -11.07
C GLU A 180 -8.69 12.95 -11.40
N ASN A 181 -8.72 12.00 -10.44
CA ASN A 181 -7.96 10.75 -10.57
C ASN A 181 -8.66 9.49 -10.02
N ASP A 182 -9.99 9.50 -9.84
CA ASP A 182 -10.76 8.32 -9.40
C ASP A 182 -10.25 7.70 -8.08
N GLY A 183 -9.79 8.58 -7.18
CA GLY A 183 -9.24 8.21 -5.87
C GLY A 183 -7.80 7.68 -5.91
N VAL A 184 -7.12 7.70 -7.07
CA VAL A 184 -5.72 7.28 -7.22
C VAL A 184 -4.77 8.34 -6.67
N VAL A 185 -3.95 7.96 -5.68
CA VAL A 185 -2.96 8.85 -5.08
C VAL A 185 -1.71 8.90 -5.95
N GLU A 186 -1.47 10.05 -6.56
CA GLU A 186 -0.24 10.35 -7.29
C GLU A 186 0.81 11.07 -6.44
N GLU A 187 2.07 10.70 -6.67
CA GLU A 187 3.24 11.32 -6.06
C GLU A 187 3.30 12.83 -6.39
N GLY A 188 3.39 13.67 -5.37
CA GLY A 188 3.55 15.11 -5.58
C GLY A 188 3.01 15.96 -4.43
N GLY A 189 2.55 17.16 -4.76
CA GLY A 189 1.83 18.04 -3.84
C GLY A 189 0.65 18.70 -4.55
N SER A 190 -0.17 19.39 -3.78
CA SER A 190 -1.21 20.31 -4.25
C SER A 190 -1.42 21.40 -3.20
N LEU A 191 -1.93 22.57 -3.62
CA LEU A 191 -2.12 23.73 -2.75
C LEU A 191 -0.77 24.11 -2.07
N SER A 192 -0.77 24.65 -0.86
CA SER A 192 0.46 24.92 -0.09
C SER A 192 1.39 23.70 0.10
N GLY A 193 0.89 22.48 -0.09
CA GLY A 193 1.68 21.25 -0.04
C GLY A 193 2.76 21.12 -1.12
N GLU A 194 2.64 21.81 -2.26
CA GLU A 194 3.74 21.91 -3.21
C GLU A 194 4.94 22.66 -2.63
N SER A 195 4.69 23.77 -1.91
CA SER A 195 5.74 24.58 -1.30
C SER A 195 6.47 23.84 -0.17
N VAL A 196 5.76 23.02 0.62
CA VAL A 196 6.37 22.13 1.62
C VAL A 196 7.40 21.20 0.97
N ARG A 197 7.01 20.54 -0.13
CA ARG A 197 7.90 19.62 -0.86
C ARG A 197 9.10 20.32 -1.49
N GLN A 198 8.88 21.50 -2.08
CA GLN A 198 9.96 22.29 -2.68
C GLN A 198 10.94 22.79 -1.62
N GLY A 199 10.44 23.30 -0.48
CA GLY A 199 11.27 23.80 0.63
C GLY A 199 12.17 22.72 1.24
N GLN A 200 11.65 21.50 1.37
CA GLN A 200 12.42 20.34 1.86
C GLN A 200 13.13 19.54 0.75
N SER A 201 13.16 20.04 -0.50
CA SER A 201 13.81 19.37 -1.65
C SER A 201 13.35 17.93 -1.90
N ILE A 202 12.11 17.57 -1.54
CA ILE A 202 11.58 16.21 -1.63
C ILE A 202 11.49 15.79 -3.11
N PRO A 203 12.17 14.71 -3.54
CA PRO A 203 12.20 14.31 -4.95
C PRO A 203 10.82 14.05 -5.55
N GLY A 204 10.60 14.48 -6.79
CA GLY A 204 9.30 14.39 -7.47
C GLY A 204 8.90 13.00 -7.99
N SER A 205 9.74 11.96 -7.84
CA SER A 205 9.38 10.59 -8.19
C SER A 205 9.39 9.69 -6.96
N TRP A 206 8.43 8.79 -6.86
CA TRP A 206 8.20 8.01 -5.65
C TRP A 206 9.40 7.13 -5.28
N LYS A 207 10.09 6.52 -6.26
CA LYS A 207 11.32 5.74 -6.05
C LYS A 207 12.44 6.61 -5.43
N ALA A 208 12.54 7.88 -5.83
CA ALA A 208 13.51 8.81 -5.28
C ALA A 208 13.07 9.36 -3.91
N ARG A 209 11.77 9.64 -3.71
CA ARG A 209 11.18 10.04 -2.42
C ARG A 209 11.43 8.98 -1.34
N ARG A 210 11.15 7.71 -1.64
CA ARG A 210 11.41 6.59 -0.73
C ARG A 210 12.89 6.53 -0.33
N LYS A 211 13.80 6.65 -1.31
CA LYS A 211 15.25 6.66 -1.06
C LYS A 211 15.72 7.86 -0.23
N PHE A 212 15.14 9.03 -0.46
CA PHE A 212 15.44 10.26 0.30
C PHE A 212 15.11 10.08 1.78
N PHE A 213 13.95 9.51 2.10
CA PHE A 213 13.52 9.19 3.46
C PHE A 213 14.09 7.86 4.03
N LEU A 214 15.20 7.35 3.46
CA LEU A 214 16.08 6.40 4.14
C LEU A 214 17.14 7.10 5.00
N ASP A 215 17.35 8.40 4.77
CA ASP A 215 18.22 9.22 5.59
C ASP A 215 17.45 9.70 6.84
N GLN A 216 18.01 9.42 8.02
CA GLN A 216 17.39 9.75 9.30
C GLN A 216 17.23 11.27 9.49
N SER A 217 18.15 12.09 8.97
CA SER A 217 18.00 13.55 9.05
C SER A 217 16.80 14.04 8.24
N GLN A 218 16.59 13.47 7.05
CA GLN A 218 15.46 13.85 6.19
C GLN A 218 14.12 13.36 6.76
N LEU A 219 14.11 12.26 7.52
CA LEU A 219 12.93 11.84 8.30
C LEU A 219 12.64 12.77 9.47
N GLU A 220 13.67 13.25 10.18
CA GLU A 220 13.54 14.14 11.34
C GLU A 220 13.17 15.58 10.94
N ASP A 221 13.71 16.09 9.82
CA ASP A 221 13.40 17.41 9.26
C ASP A 221 11.97 17.48 8.67
N PHE A 222 11.36 16.34 8.33
CA PHE A 222 9.96 16.30 7.89
C PHE A 222 8.99 16.35 9.09
N THR A 223 7.93 17.14 8.97
CA THR A 223 6.83 17.17 9.93
C THR A 223 5.51 16.95 9.20
N PHE A 224 4.70 16.02 9.71
CA PHE A 224 3.29 15.92 9.41
C PHE A 224 2.57 17.01 10.21
N GLU A 225 2.33 18.15 9.56
CA GLU A 225 1.72 19.35 10.13
C GLU A 225 0.27 19.10 10.55
N ARG A 226 -0.08 19.60 11.75
CA ARG A 226 -1.44 19.66 12.25
C ARG A 226 -2.35 20.39 11.25
N GLY A 227 -3.49 19.78 10.93
CA GLY A 227 -4.48 20.35 10.01
C GLY A 227 -4.12 20.24 8.52
N ARG A 228 -2.96 19.70 8.13
CA ARG A 228 -2.64 19.43 6.72
C ARG A 228 -3.20 18.09 6.27
N LEU A 229 -3.78 18.03 5.08
CA LEU A 229 -4.15 16.77 4.45
C LEU A 229 -2.93 16.09 3.79
N TYR A 230 -2.70 14.83 4.11
CA TYR A 230 -1.70 13.98 3.44
C TYR A 230 -2.38 12.76 2.83
N HIS A 231 -2.02 12.42 1.59
CA HIS A 231 -2.49 11.20 0.92
C HIS A 231 -1.33 10.22 0.73
N ALA A 232 -1.61 8.93 0.90
CA ALA A 232 -0.67 7.86 0.61
C ALA A 232 -1.38 6.62 0.06
N ASP A 233 -0.66 5.79 -0.70
CA ASP A 233 -1.14 4.48 -1.14
C ASP A 233 -0.07 3.41 -0.94
N PHE A 234 -0.48 2.26 -0.41
CA PHE A 234 0.32 1.08 -0.25
C PHE A 234 -0.27 -0.07 -1.08
N PHE A 235 0.32 -0.30 -2.27
CA PHE A 235 -0.13 -1.26 -3.27
C PHE A 235 1.02 -2.15 -3.74
N ASN A 236 0.72 -3.37 -4.16
CA ASN A 236 1.71 -4.20 -4.87
C ASN A 236 1.06 -5.28 -5.75
N PRO A 237 1.81 -5.85 -6.71
CA PRO A 237 1.31 -6.88 -7.63
C PRO A 237 1.36 -8.31 -7.06
N HIS A 238 1.69 -8.48 -5.77
CA HIS A 238 2.24 -9.72 -5.28
C HIS A 238 1.30 -10.51 -4.36
N LEU A 239 0.63 -9.89 -3.38
CA LEU A 239 -0.30 -10.61 -2.51
C LEU A 239 -1.62 -10.88 -3.25
N ASP A 240 -1.89 -12.14 -3.56
CA ASP A 240 -3.11 -12.58 -4.22
C ASP A 240 -4.07 -13.22 -3.20
N PHE A 241 -4.79 -12.37 -2.48
CA PHE A 241 -5.85 -12.75 -1.52
C PHE A 241 -6.86 -13.74 -2.11
N SER A 242 -7.15 -13.60 -3.41
CA SER A 242 -8.17 -14.37 -4.12
C SER A 242 -7.78 -15.83 -4.39
N ASN A 243 -6.48 -16.13 -4.41
CA ASN A 243 -5.93 -17.46 -4.69
C ASN A 243 -5.02 -17.99 -3.57
N PHE A 244 -4.96 -17.30 -2.42
CA PHE A 244 -4.06 -17.58 -1.30
C PHE A 244 -2.61 -17.82 -1.75
N SER A 245 -2.10 -16.90 -2.58
CA SER A 245 -0.78 -17.06 -3.21
C SER A 245 0.03 -15.77 -3.23
N LEU A 246 1.35 -15.91 -3.29
CA LEU A 246 2.29 -14.83 -3.52
C LEU A 246 2.79 -14.92 -4.97
N ARG A 247 2.51 -13.87 -5.74
CA ARG A 247 2.90 -13.72 -7.15
C ARG A 247 4.27 -13.09 -7.25
N LEU A 248 5.22 -13.85 -7.78
CA LEU A 248 6.62 -13.45 -7.93
C LEU A 248 6.94 -13.35 -9.44
N PRO A 249 8.01 -12.65 -9.85
CA PRO A 249 8.40 -12.60 -11.26
C PRO A 249 8.60 -14.02 -11.83
N GLY A 250 7.71 -14.43 -12.74
CA GLY A 250 7.74 -15.72 -13.43
C GLY A 250 7.07 -16.92 -12.73
N PHE A 251 6.57 -16.79 -11.48
CA PHE A 251 5.93 -17.91 -10.78
C PHE A 251 4.96 -17.46 -9.66
N SER A 252 4.24 -18.40 -9.04
CA SER A 252 3.39 -18.12 -7.88
C SER A 252 3.52 -19.23 -6.84
N ILE A 253 3.57 -18.84 -5.57
CA ILE A 253 3.68 -19.76 -4.43
C ILE A 253 2.35 -19.75 -3.68
N SER A 254 1.69 -20.89 -3.54
CA SER A 254 0.54 -20.99 -2.63
C SER A 254 1.02 -20.89 -1.18
N VAL A 255 0.41 -19.99 -0.41
CA VAL A 255 0.65 -19.80 1.02
C VAL A 255 -0.44 -20.39 1.90
N ALA A 256 -1.51 -20.96 1.31
CA ALA A 256 -2.63 -21.54 2.06
C ALA A 256 -2.22 -22.58 3.12
N LYS A 257 -1.14 -23.34 2.88
CA LYS A 257 -0.56 -24.26 3.88
C LYS A 257 0.06 -23.61 5.12
N TYR A 258 0.17 -22.29 5.13
CA TYR A 258 0.61 -21.46 6.25
C TYR A 258 -0.51 -20.55 6.76
N VAL A 259 -1.75 -20.73 6.28
CA VAL A 259 -2.96 -20.03 6.74
C VAL A 259 -3.84 -21.01 7.53
N ASP A 260 -4.03 -20.72 8.80
CA ASP A 260 -4.79 -21.53 9.76
C ASP A 260 -5.44 -20.64 10.85
N GLU A 261 -6.02 -21.26 11.88
CA GLU A 261 -6.69 -20.58 13.00
C GLU A 261 -5.80 -19.56 13.76
N LYS A 262 -4.48 -19.59 13.60
CA LYS A 262 -3.58 -18.54 14.11
C LYS A 262 -3.33 -17.46 13.05
N THR A 263 -2.96 -17.86 11.84
CA THR A 263 -2.43 -16.95 10.81
C THR A 263 -3.47 -16.38 9.84
N HIS A 264 -4.75 -16.75 9.97
CA HIS A 264 -5.87 -16.22 9.15
C HIS A 264 -6.23 -14.74 9.37
N HIS A 265 -5.50 -14.04 10.24
CA HIS A 265 -5.65 -12.62 10.53
C HIS A 265 -4.37 -11.87 10.19
N LEU A 266 -4.44 -10.90 9.27
CA LEU A 266 -3.34 -9.99 8.95
C LEU A 266 -3.75 -8.56 9.29
N ARG A 267 -2.95 -7.85 10.10
CA ARG A 267 -3.20 -6.44 10.46
C ARG A 267 -2.25 -5.55 9.67
N PHE A 268 -2.76 -4.52 9.01
CA PHE A 268 -1.99 -3.43 8.43
C PHE A 268 -2.21 -2.18 9.28
N VAL A 269 -1.14 -1.54 9.74
CA VAL A 269 -1.20 -0.44 10.73
C VAL A 269 -0.40 0.78 10.28
N LEU A 270 -0.90 1.97 10.59
CA LEU A 270 -0.13 3.20 10.70
C LEU A 270 -0.19 3.66 12.16
N LYS A 271 0.97 3.88 12.80
CA LYS A 271 1.04 4.25 14.22
C LYS A 271 2.24 5.13 14.55
N SER A 272 2.14 5.83 15.68
CA SER A 272 3.27 6.47 16.35
C SER A 272 4.23 5.39 16.88
N ARG A 273 5.49 5.47 16.49
CA ARG A 273 6.59 4.62 16.96
C ARG A 273 6.86 4.79 18.45
N GLY A 274 6.83 6.04 18.93
CA GLY A 274 7.20 6.38 20.31
C GLY A 274 6.11 6.04 21.33
N SER A 275 4.86 6.40 21.06
CA SER A 275 3.73 6.14 21.96
C SER A 275 3.03 4.81 21.71
N GLY A 276 3.23 4.18 20.54
CA GLY A 276 2.48 2.99 20.11
C GLY A 276 1.04 3.30 19.69
N GLU A 277 0.59 4.55 19.81
CA GLU A 277 -0.77 4.98 19.48
C GLU A 277 -1.04 4.82 17.97
N VAL A 278 -2.17 4.20 17.67
CA VAL A 278 -2.59 3.87 16.31
C VAL A 278 -3.26 5.06 15.66
N VAL A 279 -2.84 5.40 14.43
CA VAL A 279 -3.55 6.35 13.55
C VAL A 279 -4.75 5.64 12.93
N PHE A 280 -4.52 4.45 12.36
CA PHE A 280 -5.56 3.50 11.98
C PHE A 280 -4.98 2.08 11.90
N VAL A 281 -5.84 1.09 12.00
CA VAL A 281 -5.50 -0.30 11.65
C VAL A 281 -6.58 -0.92 10.76
N VAL A 282 -6.15 -1.72 9.79
CA VAL A 282 -7.01 -2.51 8.89
C VAL A 282 -6.74 -3.98 9.16
N PHE A 283 -7.79 -4.75 9.47
CA PHE A 283 -7.72 -6.19 9.67
C PHE A 283 -8.25 -6.90 8.42
N PHE A 284 -7.43 -7.80 7.88
CA PHE A 284 -7.77 -8.73 6.82
C PHE A 284 -7.98 -10.11 7.45
N ASN A 285 -9.24 -10.51 7.61
CA ASN A 285 -9.65 -11.73 8.30
C ASN A 285 -10.17 -12.74 7.28
N LEU A 286 -9.51 -13.88 7.12
CA LEU A 286 -10.01 -14.96 6.27
C LEU A 286 -10.98 -15.85 7.05
N LEU A 287 -12.28 -15.59 6.91
CA LEU A 287 -13.32 -16.32 7.63
C LEU A 287 -13.56 -17.69 7.01
N PHE A 288 -13.59 -18.74 7.84
CA PHE A 288 -14.01 -20.09 7.49
C PHE A 288 -14.68 -20.82 8.66
N GLY A 289 -15.36 -21.93 8.36
CA GLY A 289 -16.03 -22.77 9.35
C GLY A 289 -16.94 -21.98 10.29
N LYS A 290 -16.86 -22.27 11.59
CA LYS A 290 -17.73 -21.66 12.61
C LYS A 290 -17.66 -20.13 12.64
N GLN A 291 -16.49 -19.53 12.42
CA GLN A 291 -16.33 -18.07 12.43
C GLN A 291 -17.03 -17.41 11.23
N LEU A 292 -17.02 -18.07 10.07
CA LEU A 292 -17.78 -17.65 8.90
C LEU A 292 -19.29 -17.76 9.15
N ASP A 293 -19.76 -18.90 9.66
CA ASP A 293 -21.18 -19.13 9.95
C ASP A 293 -21.73 -18.10 10.96
N GLU A 294 -20.98 -17.82 12.04
CA GLU A 294 -21.35 -16.84 13.07
C GLU A 294 -21.37 -15.41 12.52
N THR A 295 -20.41 -15.04 11.67
CA THR A 295 -20.35 -13.69 11.06
C THR A 295 -21.52 -13.47 10.10
N LEU A 296 -21.86 -14.47 9.29
CA LEU A 296 -23.01 -14.40 8.37
C LEU A 296 -24.33 -14.29 9.15
N ALA A 297 -24.53 -15.12 10.18
CA ALA A 297 -25.72 -15.09 11.02
C ALA A 297 -25.89 -13.78 11.80
N TYR A 298 -24.79 -13.10 12.17
CA TYR A 298 -24.84 -11.76 12.76
C TYR A 298 -25.23 -10.69 11.72
N GLY A 299 -24.64 -10.75 10.51
CA GLY A 299 -24.96 -9.83 9.41
C GLY A 299 -26.42 -9.92 8.93
N GLU A 300 -27.01 -11.11 8.94
CA GLU A 300 -28.43 -11.30 8.61
C GLU A 300 -29.36 -10.66 9.66
N LYS A 301 -29.04 -10.81 10.96
CA LYS A 301 -29.82 -10.22 12.06
C LYS A 301 -29.78 -8.70 12.03
N SER A 302 -28.59 -8.09 11.93
CA SER A 302 -28.46 -6.64 11.90
C SER A 302 -29.15 -6.01 10.68
N ARG A 303 -29.09 -6.68 9.51
CA ARG A 303 -29.84 -6.27 8.31
C ARG A 303 -31.35 -6.34 8.52
N ALA A 304 -31.86 -7.41 9.15
CA ALA A 304 -33.29 -7.54 9.46
C ALA A 304 -33.79 -6.48 10.46
N GLU A 305 -32.97 -6.14 11.46
CA GLU A 305 -33.27 -5.09 12.44
C GLU A 305 -33.29 -3.70 11.77
N THR A 306 -32.35 -3.42 10.88
CA THR A 306 -32.27 -2.13 10.15
C THR A 306 -33.49 -1.93 9.22
N VAL A 307 -33.87 -2.96 8.47
CA VAL A 307 -35.04 -2.93 7.58
C VAL A 307 -36.36 -2.79 8.36
N GLY A 308 -36.39 -3.16 9.64
CA GLY A 308 -37.56 -2.98 10.51
C GLY A 308 -37.91 -1.51 10.86
N PHE A 309 -37.02 -0.55 10.59
CA PHE A 309 -37.19 0.86 10.98
C PHE A 309 -37.56 1.82 9.83
N GLU A 310 -37.46 1.44 8.56
CA GLU A 310 -37.80 2.32 7.44
C GLU A 310 -39.32 2.35 7.16
N LYS A 311 -39.99 3.43 7.61
CA LYS A 311 -41.33 3.79 7.13
C LYS A 311 -41.22 4.57 5.80
N PRO A 312 -42.05 4.26 4.78
CA PRO A 312 -41.95 4.92 3.49
C PRO A 312 -42.46 6.36 3.55
N VAL A 313 -41.57 7.33 3.32
CA VAL A 313 -41.94 8.74 3.08
C VAL A 313 -42.21 8.91 1.58
N LYS A 314 -43.40 9.43 1.25
CA LYS A 314 -43.79 9.71 -0.14
C LYS A 314 -42.99 10.91 -0.68
N SER A 315 -42.29 10.72 -1.80
CA SER A 315 -41.77 11.83 -2.59
C SER A 315 -42.87 12.45 -3.44
N GLY A 316 -42.96 13.78 -3.43
CA GLY A 316 -43.90 14.55 -4.23
C GLY A 316 -43.32 15.91 -4.61
N GLU A 317 -43.61 16.31 -5.84
CA GLU A 317 -43.46 17.66 -6.42
C GLU A 317 -42.06 18.16 -6.82
N THR A 318 -41.87 18.07 -8.14
CA THR A 318 -41.00 18.86 -9.01
C THR A 318 -41.07 20.38 -8.83
N VAL A 319 -39.93 21.06 -9.03
CA VAL A 319 -39.87 22.40 -9.64
C VAL A 319 -38.84 22.41 -10.79
N LYS A 320 -39.13 23.15 -11.87
CA LYS A 320 -38.35 23.25 -13.11
C LYS A 320 -37.74 24.67 -13.29
N SER A 321 -36.97 24.83 -14.37
CA SER A 321 -36.28 26.03 -14.90
C SER A 321 -35.01 26.43 -14.14
N GLY A 322 -33.87 26.70 -14.77
CA GLY A 322 -33.64 27.54 -15.96
C GLY A 322 -32.97 28.84 -15.46
N GLU A 323 -31.97 29.45 -16.09
CA GLU A 323 -31.59 29.46 -17.51
C GLU A 323 -30.10 29.82 -17.69
N THR A 324 -29.60 29.69 -18.92
CA THR A 324 -28.22 30.00 -19.35
C THR A 324 -27.85 31.48 -19.35
N VAL A 325 -26.57 31.80 -19.07
CA VAL A 325 -25.88 32.97 -19.65
C VAL A 325 -24.53 32.52 -20.24
N LYS A 326 -24.13 33.15 -21.35
CA LYS A 326 -22.95 32.82 -22.18
C LYS A 326 -22.05 34.06 -22.35
N SER A 327 -20.85 33.82 -22.90
CA SER A 327 -19.79 34.79 -23.29
C SER A 327 -18.84 35.24 -22.17
N GLY A 328 -17.56 35.49 -22.44
CA GLY A 328 -16.81 35.27 -23.68
C GLY A 328 -15.36 35.82 -23.65
N GLU A 329 -14.61 35.45 -24.69
CA GLU A 329 -13.32 36.01 -25.16
C GLU A 329 -11.95 35.58 -24.58
N THR A 330 -11.13 35.18 -25.55
CA THR A 330 -9.71 34.80 -25.60
C THR A 330 -8.70 35.94 -25.45
N VAL A 331 -7.49 35.61 -24.95
CA VAL A 331 -6.21 36.20 -25.41
C VAL A 331 -5.13 35.09 -25.53
N LYS A 332 -4.13 35.25 -26.41
CA LYS A 332 -3.08 34.27 -26.80
C LYS A 332 -1.65 34.81 -26.57
N SER A 333 -0.67 33.90 -26.42
CA SER A 333 0.81 34.06 -26.63
C SER A 333 1.54 35.11 -25.75
N GLY A 334 2.83 35.03 -25.35
CA GLY A 334 3.99 34.12 -25.50
C GLY A 334 5.19 34.69 -24.68
N GLU A 335 6.45 34.26 -24.70
CA GLU A 335 7.15 33.11 -25.33
C GLU A 335 8.61 32.97 -24.75
N THR A 336 9.28 31.82 -24.99
CA THR A 336 10.76 31.56 -24.96
C THR A 336 11.65 31.86 -23.73
N VAL A 337 12.28 30.81 -23.16
CA VAL A 337 13.63 30.88 -22.53
C VAL A 337 14.50 29.69 -23.00
N LYS A 338 15.83 29.87 -23.01
CA LYS A 338 16.80 29.15 -23.86
C LYS A 338 17.38 27.85 -23.29
N THR A 339 17.74 26.99 -24.23
CA THR A 339 18.55 25.76 -24.10
C THR A 339 19.86 25.96 -23.34
N THR A 340 20.24 25.02 -22.46
CA THR A 340 21.63 24.82 -22.01
C THR A 340 21.98 23.33 -22.03
N THR A 341 23.12 23.00 -22.63
CA THR A 341 23.52 21.63 -22.98
C THR A 341 23.91 20.79 -21.75
N ARG A 342 23.08 19.83 -21.35
CA ARG A 342 23.40 18.86 -20.29
C ARG A 342 24.33 17.76 -20.84
N ARG A 343 25.54 17.66 -20.27
CA ARG A 343 26.51 16.61 -20.62
C ARG A 343 25.94 15.21 -20.31
N GLN A 344 26.19 14.26 -21.20
CA GLN A 344 25.95 12.84 -20.95
C GLN A 344 27.02 12.31 -19.97
N SER A 345 26.67 12.18 -18.69
CA SER A 345 27.45 11.38 -17.74
C SER A 345 26.96 9.93 -17.81
N THR A 346 27.89 8.99 -17.95
CA THR A 346 27.55 7.58 -18.11
C THR A 346 27.25 6.90 -16.77
N GLN A 347 26.48 5.82 -16.82
CA GLN A 347 25.90 5.08 -15.68
C GLN A 347 26.93 4.43 -14.72
N ARG A 348 28.24 4.69 -14.91
CA ARG A 348 29.35 4.10 -14.16
C ARG A 348 30.02 5.05 -13.16
N GLU A 349 29.87 6.36 -13.30
CA GLU A 349 30.53 7.35 -12.42
C GLU A 349 29.68 7.78 -11.20
N ILE A 350 28.40 7.43 -11.17
CA ILE A 350 27.49 7.71 -10.03
C ILE A 350 27.57 6.61 -8.94
N LEU A 351 28.19 5.45 -9.26
CA LEU A 351 28.35 4.31 -8.34
C LEU A 351 29.71 4.33 -7.59
N GLY A 352 30.28 5.52 -7.40
CA GLY A 352 31.53 5.72 -6.66
C GLY A 352 31.37 5.54 -5.16
N GLY A 353 31.34 4.29 -4.69
CA GLY A 353 31.33 3.96 -3.26
C GLY A 353 30.96 2.51 -3.00
N THR A 354 31.93 1.68 -2.61
CA THR A 354 31.64 0.38 -1.98
C THR A 354 30.94 0.62 -0.65
N HIS A 355 29.83 -0.09 -0.42
CA HIS A 355 28.88 0.06 0.70
C HIS A 355 27.97 1.29 0.60
N ALA A 356 26.67 1.03 0.37
CA ALA A 356 25.64 1.89 0.93
C ALA A 356 25.74 1.81 2.47
N PRO A 357 25.51 2.90 3.22
CA PRO A 357 25.54 2.84 4.68
C PRO A 357 24.49 1.83 5.15
N SER A 358 24.91 0.91 6.01
CA SER A 358 23.97 0.08 6.76
C SER A 358 23.17 0.99 7.68
N PHE A 359 21.84 0.80 7.73
CA PHE A 359 21.01 1.47 8.72
C PHE A 359 21.51 1.06 10.11
N GLN A 360 22.10 2.02 10.82
CA GLN A 360 22.41 1.91 12.24
C GLN A 360 21.13 2.26 13.01
N GLU A 361 20.74 1.43 13.97
CA GLU A 361 19.68 1.78 14.92
C GLU A 361 20.07 3.11 15.60
N PRO A 362 19.21 4.15 15.55
CA PRO A 362 19.48 5.42 16.22
C PRO A 362 19.72 5.20 17.72
N GLN A 363 20.65 5.95 18.31
CA GLN A 363 20.87 5.90 19.77
C GLN A 363 19.57 6.30 20.50
N GLY A 364 19.03 5.38 21.30
CA GLY A 364 17.71 5.51 21.94
C GLY A 364 16.69 4.48 21.45
N PHE A 365 16.97 3.75 20.38
CA PHE A 365 16.14 2.63 19.92
C PHE A 365 16.24 1.44 20.88
N ALA A 366 15.11 1.06 21.50
CA ALA A 366 14.97 -0.20 22.20
C ALA A 366 14.05 -1.11 21.39
N ALA A 367 14.63 -2.04 20.63
CA ALA A 367 13.89 -3.19 20.17
C ALA A 367 13.26 -3.93 21.38
N PRO A 368 12.14 -4.67 21.22
CA PRO A 368 11.56 -5.45 22.31
C PRO A 368 12.61 -6.37 22.96
N LYS A 369 12.50 -6.65 24.26
CA LYS A 369 13.51 -7.42 25.03
C LYS A 369 13.85 -8.81 24.47
N SER A 370 13.06 -9.32 23.51
CA SER A 370 13.29 -10.56 22.75
C SER A 370 14.28 -10.43 21.59
N PHE A 371 14.61 -9.22 21.13
CA PHE A 371 15.44 -9.00 19.95
C PHE A 371 16.93 -9.21 20.25
N THR A 372 17.52 -10.26 19.67
CA THR A 372 18.97 -10.48 19.71
C THR A 372 19.58 -10.37 18.30
N ARG A 373 20.26 -9.26 18.03
CA ARG A 373 21.06 -9.05 16.81
C ARG A 373 22.36 -9.88 16.91
N ALA A 374 22.26 -11.17 16.60
CA ALA A 374 23.41 -12.07 16.59
C ALA A 374 24.40 -11.70 15.47
N ASP A 375 25.69 -11.84 15.80
CA ASP A 375 26.87 -11.28 15.14
C ASP A 375 27.01 -11.54 13.63
N GLU A 376 27.81 -10.71 12.98
CA GLU A 376 28.16 -10.89 11.57
C GLU A 376 29.18 -12.03 11.40
N SER A 377 28.78 -13.07 10.65
CA SER A 377 29.71 -14.06 10.12
C SER A 377 29.36 -14.35 8.66
N ASP A 378 30.36 -14.27 7.78
CA ASP A 378 30.22 -14.54 6.35
C ASP A 378 29.55 -15.90 6.07
N TYR A 379 28.50 -15.87 5.25
CA TYR A 379 27.94 -17.07 4.63
C TYR A 379 27.92 -16.89 3.12
N THR A 380 28.80 -17.62 2.44
CA THR A 380 28.77 -17.80 0.99
C THR A 380 27.48 -18.56 0.61
N LEU A 381 26.48 -17.80 0.13
CA LEU A 381 25.19 -18.34 -0.26
C LEU A 381 25.31 -19.25 -1.50
N ASN A 382 25.09 -20.54 -1.30
CA ASN A 382 24.96 -21.52 -2.39
C ASN A 382 23.79 -21.18 -3.33
N SER A 383 23.85 -21.59 -4.59
CA SER A 383 22.84 -21.23 -5.62
C SER A 383 21.40 -21.60 -5.25
N ALA A 384 21.18 -22.74 -4.59
CA ALA A 384 19.87 -23.15 -4.08
C ALA A 384 19.42 -22.35 -2.83
N ALA A 385 20.37 -21.84 -2.04
CA ALA A 385 20.06 -20.92 -0.96
C ALA A 385 19.69 -19.54 -1.54
N ASN A 386 20.34 -19.09 -2.61
CA ASN A 386 19.98 -17.86 -3.32
C ASN A 386 18.57 -17.94 -3.92
N SER A 387 18.18 -19.04 -4.57
CA SER A 387 16.83 -19.16 -5.16
C SER A 387 15.73 -19.23 -4.09
N LEU A 388 15.94 -19.97 -3.00
CA LEU A 388 15.01 -20.00 -1.86
C LEU A 388 14.95 -18.62 -1.17
N ALA A 389 16.10 -18.01 -0.91
CA ALA A 389 16.17 -16.70 -0.29
C ALA A 389 15.51 -15.65 -1.18
N GLN A 390 15.77 -15.59 -2.48
CA GLN A 390 15.05 -14.72 -3.42
C GLN A 390 13.54 -14.98 -3.43
N SER A 391 13.11 -16.25 -3.43
CA SER A 391 11.68 -16.60 -3.40
C SER A 391 10.97 -16.06 -2.16
N ILE A 392 11.60 -16.14 -0.98
CA ILE A 392 11.00 -15.66 0.26
C ILE A 392 11.27 -14.15 0.46
N SER A 393 12.35 -13.59 -0.09
CA SER A 393 12.57 -12.13 -0.15
C SER A 393 11.49 -11.47 -0.99
N ALA A 394 11.11 -12.13 -2.09
CA ALA A 394 10.00 -11.72 -2.91
C ALA A 394 8.65 -12.04 -2.22
N ALA A 395 8.59 -12.93 -1.23
CA ALA A 395 7.43 -13.09 -0.33
C ALA A 395 7.31 -11.96 0.72
N PHE A 396 8.43 -11.42 1.22
CA PHE A 396 8.44 -10.19 2.02
C PHE A 396 8.17 -8.95 1.16
N GLY A 397 8.75 -8.91 -0.04
CA GLY A 397 8.35 -8.00 -1.11
C GLY A 397 6.86 -8.15 -1.46
N ALA A 398 6.29 -9.34 -1.29
CA ALA A 398 4.87 -9.60 -1.53
C ALA A 398 3.92 -9.08 -0.44
N MET A 399 4.43 -8.91 0.77
CA MET A 399 3.76 -8.08 1.79
C MET A 399 3.91 -6.58 1.48
N GLY A 400 4.58 -6.21 0.37
CA GLY A 400 4.58 -4.85 -0.18
C GLY A 400 5.85 -4.06 0.02
N PHE A 401 7.00 -4.71 0.21
CA PHE A 401 8.26 -4.00 0.50
C PHE A 401 9.41 -4.34 -0.47
N GLY A 402 9.05 -4.60 -1.73
CA GLY A 402 10.00 -4.82 -2.82
C GLY A 402 10.16 -3.58 -3.70
N ASN A 403 11.40 -3.23 -4.08
CA ASN A 403 11.62 -2.32 -5.21
C ASN A 403 11.41 -3.08 -6.53
N SER A 404 10.33 -2.76 -7.25
CA SER A 404 10.02 -3.37 -8.55
C SER A 404 11.12 -3.12 -9.58
N SER A 405 11.80 -4.20 -9.98
CA SER A 405 12.71 -4.23 -11.12
C SER A 405 11.92 -4.48 -12.40
N ASP A 406 11.58 -3.41 -13.13
CA ASP A 406 11.05 -3.52 -14.48
C ASP A 406 12.15 -3.99 -15.44
N THR A 407 12.19 -5.29 -15.73
CA THR A 407 12.97 -5.81 -16.86
C THR A 407 12.13 -5.74 -18.14
N SER A 408 12.26 -4.62 -18.87
CA SER A 408 11.74 -4.52 -20.23
C SER A 408 12.33 -5.63 -21.12
N PRO A 409 11.54 -6.32 -21.95
CA PRO A 409 12.07 -7.29 -22.90
C PRO A 409 12.94 -6.60 -23.97
N PRO A 410 14.00 -7.25 -24.48
CA PRO A 410 14.94 -6.61 -25.38
C PRO A 410 14.30 -6.30 -26.75
N SER A 411 14.47 -5.05 -27.20
CA SER A 411 14.11 -4.61 -28.53
C SER A 411 14.91 -5.38 -29.60
N ARG A 412 14.23 -6.17 -30.45
CA ARG A 412 14.83 -6.72 -31.67
C ARG A 412 14.93 -5.63 -32.74
N SER A 413 16.12 -5.07 -32.91
CA SER A 413 16.47 -4.29 -34.10
C SER A 413 16.89 -5.21 -35.25
N HIS A 414 16.26 -5.09 -36.42
CA HIS A 414 16.92 -5.25 -37.73
C HIS A 414 15.97 -4.91 -38.89
N ALA A 415 16.12 -3.70 -39.44
CA ALA A 415 16.17 -3.43 -40.89
C ALA A 415 16.54 -1.95 -41.08
N ALA A 416 17.60 -1.68 -41.85
CA ALA A 416 18.00 -0.33 -42.28
C ALA A 416 17.27 0.05 -43.59
N PRO A 417 17.17 1.34 -43.94
CA PRO A 417 16.26 1.80 -44.99
C PRO A 417 16.83 1.61 -46.40
N LEU A 418 15.93 1.47 -47.38
CA LEU A 418 16.21 1.69 -48.79
C LEU A 418 15.32 2.84 -49.28
N ASP A 419 15.96 3.94 -49.63
CA ASP A 419 15.35 5.12 -50.23
C ASP A 419 15.98 5.30 -51.61
N SER A 420 15.20 5.03 -52.68
CA SER A 420 15.58 5.37 -54.05
C SER A 420 14.36 5.48 -54.95
N ARG A 421 14.19 6.69 -55.49
CA ARG A 421 13.41 7.05 -56.68
C ARG A 421 13.77 6.12 -57.86
N ASP A 422 12.93 5.88 -58.87
CA ASP A 422 12.53 6.87 -59.88
C ASP A 422 11.40 6.35 -60.82
N ASP A 423 10.72 7.28 -61.50
CA ASP A 423 10.21 7.25 -62.89
C ASP A 423 9.94 5.88 -63.59
N ARG A 424 8.81 5.60 -64.26
CA ARG A 424 8.12 6.43 -65.30
C ARG A 424 6.93 5.68 -65.95
N ALA A 425 6.06 6.44 -66.63
CA ALA A 425 5.10 6.06 -67.68
C ALA A 425 3.94 5.10 -67.30
N GLY A 426 2.74 5.17 -67.91
CA GLY A 426 2.23 6.10 -68.93
C GLY A 426 1.70 5.38 -70.17
N SER A 427 0.39 5.53 -70.43
CA SER A 427 -0.38 4.99 -71.58
C SER A 427 -0.59 3.45 -71.56
N ILE A 428 -1.71 2.88 -72.03
CA ILE A 428 -2.87 3.40 -72.80
C ILE A 428 -4.17 3.06 -72.04
#